data_AF-A0AB74DNS2-F1
#
_entry.id   AF-A0AB74DNS2-F1
#
_cell.length_a   1.000
_cell.length_b   1.000
_cell.length_c   1.000
_cell.angle_alpha   90.00
_cell.angle_beta   90.00
_cell.angle_gamma   90.00
#
_symmetry.space_group_name_H-M   'P 1'
#
loop_
_entity.id
_entity.type
_entity.pdbx_description
1 polymer ?
#
loop_
_entity_poly.entity_id
_entity_poly.type
_entity_poly.pdbx_seq_one_letter_code
_entity_poly.pdbx_strand_id
1 'polypeptide(L)'
;MIIALLKSEWIKFRSYYLALGAALVALVAVPFFLMNLDYSQTAVGQTKALSEALHALYLAQPVIVIFTSLYFAQEFVKSGMRTNFLTVSNRKAWLAGKFLFLALLLLILYSIMIGSCFLVMLARFDLDFSWSLLGKFLYYSSFGLLSNLFLAFLTAGLALLFQSWVVPVSVLFPLLIGLSRLLATFIKEAKYLPDLATLNLFEYEELQHSIDLSGLGIQLFWLALVWSSAIFLSLKRDVR
;
A
#
# COMPACT_ATOMS: atom_id res chain seq x y z
N MET A 1 16.76 -15.26 -16.92
CA MET A 1 16.25 -15.80 -15.62
C MET A 1 15.16 -14.92 -15.00
N ILE A 2 15.39 -13.62 -14.80
CA ILE A 2 14.41 -12.70 -14.17
C ILE A 2 13.10 -12.58 -14.97
N ILE A 3 13.15 -12.49 -16.31
CA ILE A 3 11.94 -12.42 -17.16
C ILE A 3 11.06 -13.68 -17.01
N ALA A 4 11.66 -14.86 -16.90
CA ALA A 4 10.93 -16.11 -16.70
C ALA A 4 10.27 -16.17 -15.31
N LEU A 5 10.94 -15.65 -14.28
CA LEU A 5 10.37 -15.50 -12.94
C LEU A 5 9.17 -14.55 -12.96
N LEU A 6 9.31 -13.39 -13.59
CA LEU A 6 8.21 -12.41 -13.73
C LEU A 6 7.01 -13.00 -14.48
N LYS A 7 7.26 -13.76 -15.55
CA LYS A 7 6.19 -14.44 -16.31
C LYS A 7 5.47 -15.50 -15.47
N SER A 8 6.21 -16.25 -14.65
CA SER A 8 5.63 -17.22 -13.71
C SER A 8 4.74 -16.53 -12.67
N GLU A 9 5.25 -15.45 -12.06
CA GLU A 9 4.49 -14.67 -11.07
C GLU A 9 3.24 -14.04 -11.68
N TRP A 10 3.29 -13.58 -12.94
CA TRP A 10 2.12 -13.09 -13.66
C TRP A 10 1.03 -14.15 -13.83
N ILE A 11 1.42 -15.39 -14.17
CA ILE A 11 0.47 -16.51 -14.33
C ILE A 11 -0.16 -16.87 -12.99
N LYS A 12 0.64 -16.91 -11.90
CA LYS A 12 0.14 -17.15 -10.54
C LYS A 12 -0.86 -16.08 -10.13
N PHE A 13 -0.50 -14.82 -10.33
CA PHE A 13 -1.36 -13.67 -10.03
C PHE A 13 -2.71 -13.78 -10.75
N ARG A 14 -2.69 -14.07 -12.05
CA ARG A 14 -3.91 -14.22 -12.85
C ARG A 14 -4.76 -15.43 -12.43
N SER A 15 -4.14 -16.46 -11.87
CA SER A 15 -4.83 -17.68 -11.46
C SER A 15 -5.48 -17.57 -10.08
N TYR A 16 -5.09 -16.59 -9.26
CA TYR A 16 -5.61 -16.43 -7.91
C TYR A 16 -6.74 -15.41 -7.84
N TYR A 17 -7.98 -15.91 -7.97
CA TYR A 17 -9.20 -15.11 -8.03
C TYR A 17 -9.39 -14.13 -6.86
N LEU A 18 -8.92 -14.49 -5.65
CA LEU A 18 -9.08 -13.62 -4.47
C LEU A 18 -8.15 -12.39 -4.50
N ALA A 19 -6.92 -12.51 -5.01
CA ALA A 19 -6.03 -11.35 -5.16
C ALA A 19 -6.50 -10.45 -6.31
N LEU A 20 -6.98 -11.04 -7.41
CA LEU A 20 -7.62 -10.29 -8.48
C LEU A 20 -8.87 -9.55 -8.00
N GLY A 21 -9.73 -10.22 -7.22
CA GLY A 21 -10.91 -9.60 -6.61
C GLY A 21 -10.54 -8.45 -5.68
N ALA A 22 -9.55 -8.63 -4.80
CA ALA A 22 -9.06 -7.57 -3.92
C ALA A 22 -8.48 -6.37 -4.70
N ALA A 23 -7.74 -6.63 -5.78
CA ALA A 23 -7.21 -5.57 -6.65
C ALA A 23 -8.33 -4.80 -7.38
N LEU A 24 -9.36 -5.50 -7.87
CA LEU A 24 -10.52 -4.86 -8.50
C LEU A 24 -11.33 -4.04 -7.49
N VAL A 25 -11.54 -4.57 -6.28
CA VAL A 25 -12.20 -3.84 -5.20
C VAL A 25 -11.41 -2.60 -4.82
N ALA A 26 -10.07 -2.68 -4.70
CA ALA A 26 -9.24 -1.49 -4.47
C ALA A 26 -9.47 -0.43 -5.56
N LEU A 27 -9.49 -0.87 -6.82
CA LEU A 27 -9.60 0.00 -7.99
C LEU A 27 -10.93 0.75 -8.07
N VAL A 28 -12.03 0.10 -7.67
CA VAL A 28 -13.37 0.67 -7.76
C VAL A 28 -13.79 1.37 -6.47
N ALA A 29 -13.44 0.82 -5.31
CA ALA A 29 -13.91 1.34 -4.02
C ALA A 29 -13.41 2.76 -3.75
N VAL A 30 -12.14 3.05 -4.04
CA VAL A 30 -11.55 4.35 -3.70
C VAL A 30 -12.12 5.51 -4.54
N PRO A 31 -12.25 5.40 -5.88
CA PRO A 31 -12.98 6.39 -6.67
C PRO A 31 -14.46 6.47 -6.30
N PHE A 32 -15.09 5.35 -5.93
CA PHE A 32 -16.48 5.33 -5.50
C PHE A 32 -16.69 6.05 -4.16
N PHE A 33 -15.78 5.91 -3.20
CA PHE A 33 -15.82 6.68 -1.96
C PHE A 33 -15.67 8.18 -2.23
N LEU A 34 -14.81 8.59 -3.16
CA LEU A 34 -14.72 9.98 -3.60
C LEU A 34 -16.02 10.53 -4.19
N MET A 35 -16.78 9.69 -4.90
CA MET A 35 -18.07 10.11 -5.46
C MET A 35 -19.16 10.28 -4.40
N ASN A 36 -19.12 9.52 -3.30
CA ASN A 36 -20.21 9.46 -2.30
C ASN A 36 -19.93 10.20 -0.99
N LEU A 37 -18.80 10.87 -0.83
CA LEU A 37 -18.57 11.74 0.33
C LEU A 37 -19.52 12.94 0.25
N ASP A 38 -20.56 13.00 1.08
CA ASP A 38 -21.48 14.14 1.16
C ASP A 38 -20.84 15.29 1.95
N TYR A 39 -20.35 16.32 1.24
CA TYR A 39 -20.06 17.61 1.84
C TYR A 39 -20.59 18.73 0.93
N SER A 40 -21.23 19.72 1.55
CA SER A 40 -22.10 20.71 0.88
C SER A 40 -21.43 21.42 -0.30
N GLN A 41 -22.11 21.43 -1.45
CA GLN A 41 -21.72 22.03 -2.74
C GLN A 41 -21.52 23.56 -2.74
N THR A 42 -21.36 24.20 -1.59
CA THR A 42 -21.25 25.66 -1.49
C THR A 42 -19.80 26.07 -1.29
N ALA A 43 -19.17 26.49 -2.39
CA ALA A 43 -17.87 27.18 -2.45
C ALA A 43 -16.67 26.41 -1.85
N VAL A 44 -16.23 25.36 -2.55
CA VAL A 44 -15.08 24.55 -2.13
C VAL A 44 -13.92 24.82 -3.11
N GLY A 45 -12.95 25.64 -2.69
CA GLY A 45 -11.79 25.99 -3.50
C GLY A 45 -10.87 24.81 -3.84
N GLN A 46 -10.00 25.00 -4.84
CA GLN A 46 -9.07 23.99 -5.38
C GLN A 46 -8.26 23.22 -4.32
N THR A 47 -7.98 23.84 -3.17
CA THR A 47 -7.22 23.25 -2.06
C THR A 47 -8.00 22.16 -1.30
N LYS A 48 -9.31 22.33 -1.16
CA LYS A 48 -10.18 21.35 -0.47
C LYS A 48 -10.44 20.11 -1.34
N ALA A 49 -10.60 20.30 -2.65
CA ALA A 49 -10.70 19.19 -3.61
C ALA A 49 -9.45 18.29 -3.58
N LEU A 50 -8.27 18.90 -3.44
CA LEU A 50 -7.00 18.17 -3.33
C LEU A 50 -6.93 17.37 -2.02
N SER A 51 -7.37 17.95 -0.89
CA SER A 51 -7.43 17.25 0.40
C SER A 51 -8.35 16.02 0.36
N GLU A 52 -9.52 16.14 -0.27
CA GLU A 52 -10.46 15.02 -0.42
C GLU A 52 -9.88 13.88 -1.25
N ALA A 53 -9.23 14.22 -2.37
CA ALA A 53 -8.56 13.28 -3.24
C ALA A 53 -7.45 12.50 -2.50
N LEU A 54 -6.68 13.18 -1.64
CA LEU A 54 -5.66 12.54 -0.81
C LEU A 54 -6.24 11.66 0.30
N HIS A 55 -7.33 12.09 0.96
CA HIS A 55 -8.01 11.26 1.97
C HIS A 55 -8.57 9.97 1.39
N ALA A 56 -9.09 10.00 0.18
CA ALA A 56 -9.54 8.77 -0.47
C ALA A 56 -8.37 7.83 -0.80
N LEU A 57 -7.22 8.38 -1.19
CA LEU A 57 -6.00 7.57 -1.38
C LEU A 57 -5.52 6.95 -0.06
N TYR A 58 -5.73 7.60 1.08
CA TYR A 58 -5.49 7.00 2.40
C TYR A 58 -6.39 5.77 2.65
N LEU A 59 -7.68 5.85 2.30
CA LEU A 59 -8.61 4.71 2.40
C LEU A 59 -8.23 3.51 1.50
N ALA A 60 -7.32 3.68 0.54
CA ALA A 60 -6.78 2.57 -0.24
C ALA A 60 -5.84 1.66 0.58
N GLN A 61 -5.23 2.18 1.65
CA GLN A 61 -4.20 1.49 2.44
C GLN A 61 -4.64 0.12 2.99
N PRO A 62 -5.81 -0.02 3.64
CA PRO A 62 -6.26 -1.31 4.17
C PRO A 62 -6.44 -2.36 3.07
N VAL A 63 -6.93 -1.94 1.90
CA VAL A 63 -7.14 -2.85 0.76
C VAL A 63 -5.81 -3.36 0.24
N ILE A 64 -4.77 -2.53 0.25
CA ILE A 64 -3.42 -2.91 -0.19
C ILE A 64 -2.75 -3.86 0.79
N VAL A 65 -2.98 -3.69 2.09
CA VAL A 65 -2.53 -4.65 3.10
C VAL A 65 -3.19 -6.01 2.86
N ILE A 66 -4.51 -6.04 2.65
CA ILE A 66 -5.22 -7.29 2.34
C ILE A 66 -4.68 -7.92 1.06
N PHE A 67 -4.56 -7.12 0.00
CA PHE A 67 -4.03 -7.56 -1.29
C PHE A 67 -2.63 -8.16 -1.17
N THR A 68 -1.71 -7.44 -0.54
CA THR A 68 -0.32 -7.86 -0.38
C THR A 68 -0.21 -9.12 0.48
N SER A 69 -1.00 -9.20 1.55
CA SER A 69 -1.07 -10.39 2.39
C SER A 69 -1.53 -11.61 1.60
N LEU A 70 -2.62 -11.48 0.82
CA LEU A 70 -3.14 -12.54 -0.05
C LEU A 70 -2.14 -12.97 -1.14
N TYR A 71 -1.41 -12.02 -1.72
CA TYR A 71 -0.37 -12.31 -2.72
C TYR A 71 0.80 -13.13 -2.15
N PHE A 72 1.15 -12.95 -0.87
CA PHE A 72 2.12 -13.83 -0.22
C PHE A 72 1.48 -15.13 0.29
N ALA A 73 0.22 -15.09 0.71
CA ALA A 73 -0.57 -16.23 1.18
C ALA A 73 -0.56 -17.41 0.21
N GLN A 74 -0.70 -17.11 -1.09
CA GLN A 74 -0.81 -18.11 -2.16
C GLN A 74 0.37 -19.10 -2.17
N GLU A 75 1.49 -18.75 -1.52
CA GLU A 75 2.73 -19.54 -1.54
C GLU A 75 2.93 -20.41 -0.30
N PHE A 76 2.14 -20.13 0.74
CA PHE A 76 2.02 -21.00 1.90
C PHE A 76 0.93 -22.05 1.71
N VAL A 77 0.02 -21.85 0.75
CA VAL A 77 -1.02 -22.81 0.39
C VAL A 77 -0.45 -23.93 -0.47
N LYS A 78 -0.85 -25.19 -0.19
CA LYS A 78 -0.49 -26.39 -0.97
C LYS A 78 1.03 -26.60 -1.17
N SER A 79 1.84 -26.24 -0.18
CA SER A 79 3.31 -26.42 -0.23
C SER A 79 4.02 -25.70 -1.38
N GLY A 80 3.44 -24.60 -1.92
CA GLY A 80 4.00 -23.84 -3.04
C GLY A 80 5.43 -23.31 -2.80
N MET A 81 5.76 -22.98 -1.54
CA MET A 81 7.13 -22.60 -1.16
C MET A 81 8.14 -23.71 -1.43
N ARG A 82 7.78 -24.99 -1.22
CA ARG A 82 8.70 -26.13 -1.44
C ARG A 82 8.97 -26.33 -2.92
N THR A 83 7.93 -26.30 -3.74
CA THR A 83 8.06 -26.49 -5.20
C THR A 83 8.86 -25.34 -5.82
N ASN A 84 8.66 -24.10 -5.39
CA ASN A 84 9.47 -22.97 -5.86
C ASN A 84 10.95 -23.12 -5.49
N PHE A 85 11.28 -23.51 -4.26
CA PHE A 85 12.67 -23.70 -3.86
C PHE A 85 13.37 -24.87 -4.55
N LEU A 86 12.62 -25.89 -5.00
CA LEU A 86 13.15 -26.95 -5.85
C LEU A 86 13.42 -26.47 -7.28
N THR A 87 12.60 -25.56 -7.82
CA THR A 87 12.77 -25.03 -9.18
C THR A 87 13.81 -23.90 -9.27
N VAL A 88 14.03 -23.16 -8.19
CA VAL A 88 14.98 -22.04 -8.14
C VAL A 88 15.94 -22.27 -6.99
N SER A 89 17.13 -22.80 -7.30
CA SER A 89 18.18 -23.11 -6.32
C SER A 89 18.64 -21.89 -5.52
N ASN A 90 18.52 -20.68 -6.09
CA ASN A 90 18.91 -19.44 -5.42
C ASN A 90 17.71 -18.73 -4.76
N ARG A 91 17.56 -18.93 -3.44
CA ARG A 91 16.50 -18.32 -2.61
C ARG A 91 16.49 -16.78 -2.69
N LYS A 92 17.65 -16.14 -2.85
CA LYS A 92 17.76 -14.68 -2.98
C LYS A 92 17.16 -14.19 -4.29
N ALA A 93 17.41 -14.92 -5.39
CA ALA A 93 16.88 -14.57 -6.71
C ALA A 93 15.36 -14.74 -6.77
N TRP A 94 14.81 -15.77 -6.12
CA TRP A 94 13.37 -15.95 -5.98
C TRP A 94 12.71 -14.79 -5.22
N LEU A 95 13.27 -14.43 -4.06
CA LEU A 95 12.74 -13.35 -3.23
C LEU A 95 12.85 -11.98 -3.92
N ALA A 96 13.97 -11.71 -4.60
CA ALA A 96 14.15 -10.48 -5.37
C ALA A 96 13.19 -10.40 -6.56
N GLY A 97 12.98 -11.49 -7.30
CA GLY A 97 12.04 -11.52 -8.43
C GLY A 97 10.60 -11.27 -7.99
N LYS A 98 10.19 -11.88 -6.86
CA LYS A 98 8.86 -11.70 -6.29
C LYS A 98 8.63 -10.28 -5.76
N PHE A 99 9.63 -9.72 -5.09
CA PHE A 99 9.60 -8.34 -4.64
C PHE A 99 9.47 -7.37 -5.81
N LEU A 100 10.27 -7.57 -6.86
CA LEU A 100 10.25 -6.73 -8.06
C LEU A 100 8.88 -6.81 -8.75
N PHE A 101 8.30 -8.00 -8.88
CA PHE A 101 6.96 -8.18 -9.42
C PHE A 101 5.90 -7.42 -8.62
N LEU A 102 5.90 -7.55 -7.29
CA LEU A 102 4.97 -6.86 -6.43
C LEU A 102 5.13 -5.33 -6.51
N ALA A 103 6.36 -4.83 -6.54
CA ALA A 103 6.66 -3.41 -6.70
C ALA A 103 6.08 -2.86 -8.02
N LEU A 104 6.32 -3.57 -9.14
CA LEU A 104 5.79 -3.18 -10.45
C LEU A 104 4.26 -3.20 -10.47
N LEU A 105 3.66 -4.25 -9.90
CA LEU A 105 2.21 -4.41 -9.88
C LEU A 105 1.55 -3.31 -9.04
N LEU A 106 2.10 -2.98 -7.88
CA LEU A 106 1.62 -1.88 -7.06
C LEU A 106 1.77 -0.54 -7.78
N LEU A 107 2.89 -0.28 -8.47
CA LEU A 107 3.07 0.94 -9.26
C LEU A 107 1.99 1.10 -10.33
N ILE A 108 1.64 0.01 -11.04
CA ILE A 108 0.58 0.02 -12.06
C ILE A 108 -0.78 0.30 -11.42
N LEU A 109 -1.14 -0.42 -10.36
CA LEU A 109 -2.41 -0.21 -9.65
C LEU A 109 -2.52 1.21 -9.12
N TYR A 110 -1.45 1.74 -8.52
CA TYR A 110 -1.40 3.10 -8.02
C TYR A 110 -1.56 4.13 -9.12
N SER A 111 -0.88 3.96 -10.26
CA SER A 111 -1.01 4.88 -11.38
C SER A 111 -2.46 4.96 -11.88
N ILE A 112 -3.14 3.82 -11.98
CA ILE A 112 -4.56 3.77 -12.36
C ILE A 112 -5.44 4.45 -11.31
N MET A 113 -5.16 4.25 -10.02
CA MET A 113 -5.90 4.84 -8.91
C MET A 113 -5.76 6.35 -8.81
N ILE A 114 -4.54 6.85 -9.02
CA ILE A 114 -4.25 8.29 -9.05
C ILE A 114 -4.95 8.92 -10.26
N GLY A 115 -4.89 8.26 -11.42
CA GLY A 115 -5.58 8.70 -12.62
C GLY A 115 -7.10 8.74 -12.46
N SER A 116 -7.71 7.70 -11.89
CA SER A 116 -9.16 7.66 -11.65
C SER A 116 -9.60 8.69 -10.60
N CYS A 117 -8.84 8.84 -9.51
CA CYS A 117 -9.06 9.87 -8.49
C CYS A 117 -9.02 11.29 -9.10
N PHE A 118 -8.04 11.57 -9.95
CA PHE A 118 -7.93 12.85 -10.65
C PHE A 118 -9.12 13.14 -11.57
N LEU A 119 -9.58 12.14 -12.34
CA LEU A 119 -10.75 12.29 -13.21
C LEU A 119 -12.04 12.53 -12.41
N VAL A 120 -12.23 11.80 -11.30
CA VAL A 120 -13.38 12.00 -10.41
C VAL A 120 -13.35 13.40 -9.78
N MET A 121 -12.18 13.88 -9.36
CA MET A 121 -12.03 15.22 -8.80
C MET A 121 -12.40 16.31 -9.83
N LEU A 122 -11.94 16.19 -11.08
CA LEU A 122 -12.30 17.14 -12.13
C LEU A 122 -13.81 17.14 -12.40
N ALA A 123 -14.42 15.96 -12.53
CA ALA A 123 -15.85 15.82 -12.82
C ALA A 123 -16.75 16.31 -11.67
N ARG A 124 -16.30 16.16 -10.42
CA ARG A 124 -17.08 16.52 -9.23
C ARG A 124 -17.01 18.01 -8.90
N PHE A 125 -15.86 18.64 -9.10
CA PHE A 125 -15.62 20.04 -8.71
C PHE A 125 -15.74 21.03 -9.88
N ASP A 126 -16.10 20.56 -11.08
CA ASP A 126 -16.21 21.36 -12.30
C ASP A 126 -14.96 22.24 -12.53
N LEU A 127 -13.78 21.64 -12.31
CA LEU A 127 -12.50 22.33 -12.39
C LEU A 127 -11.95 22.28 -13.81
N ASP A 128 -11.47 23.43 -14.29
CA ASP A 128 -10.70 23.48 -15.53
C ASP A 128 -9.35 22.73 -15.38
N PHE A 129 -9.03 21.92 -16.38
CA PHE A 129 -7.77 21.23 -16.44
C PHE A 129 -6.61 22.23 -16.50
N SER A 130 -5.80 22.26 -15.44
CA SER A 130 -4.58 23.07 -15.39
C SER A 130 -3.36 22.22 -15.08
N TRP A 131 -2.29 22.45 -15.84
CA TRP A 131 -1.00 21.77 -15.64
C TRP A 131 -0.42 21.99 -14.24
N SER A 132 -0.70 23.13 -13.63
CA SER A 132 -0.30 23.45 -12.25
C SER A 132 -1.02 22.59 -11.22
N LEU A 133 -2.32 22.32 -11.40
CA LEU A 133 -3.13 21.49 -10.52
C LEU A 133 -2.73 20.00 -10.63
N LEU A 134 -2.50 19.52 -11.85
CA LEU A 134 -1.96 18.18 -12.09
C LEU A 134 -0.57 18.00 -11.46
N GLY A 135 0.32 18.99 -11.59
CA GLY A 135 1.64 18.96 -10.97
C GLY A 135 1.59 18.90 -9.44
N LYS A 136 0.74 19.72 -8.81
CA LYS A 136 0.53 19.69 -7.34
C LYS A 136 -0.05 18.35 -6.90
N PHE A 137 -1.08 17.86 -7.59
CA PHE A 137 -1.71 16.58 -7.25
C PHE A 137 -0.74 15.40 -7.35
N LEU A 138 0.05 15.32 -8.44
CA LEU A 138 1.07 14.28 -8.60
C LEU A 138 2.15 14.36 -7.54
N TYR A 139 2.56 15.56 -7.14
CA TYR A 139 3.57 15.75 -6.09
C TYR A 139 3.10 15.17 -4.75
N TYR A 140 1.92 15.57 -4.26
CA TYR A 140 1.38 15.04 -3.01
C TYR A 140 1.03 13.56 -3.09
N SER A 141 0.44 13.13 -4.21
CA SER A 141 0.09 11.73 -4.42
C SER A 141 1.33 10.81 -4.50
N SER A 142 2.50 11.33 -4.89
CA SER A 142 3.74 10.55 -4.90
C SER A 142 4.21 10.17 -3.49
N PHE A 143 4.00 11.05 -2.50
CA PHE A 143 4.28 10.72 -1.10
C PHE A 143 3.31 9.67 -0.56
N GLY A 144 2.03 9.77 -0.93
CA GLY A 144 1.04 8.74 -0.63
C GLY A 144 1.43 7.38 -1.23
N LEU A 145 1.83 7.36 -2.51
CA LEU A 145 2.34 6.15 -3.18
C LEU A 145 3.53 5.55 -2.42
N LEU A 146 4.48 6.39 -2.00
CA LEU A 146 5.68 5.93 -1.29
C LEU A 146 5.32 5.30 0.07
N SER A 147 4.44 5.94 0.85
CA SER A 147 3.96 5.37 2.11
C SER A 147 3.25 4.03 1.88
N ASN A 148 2.46 3.93 0.82
CA ASN A 148 1.69 2.73 0.55
C ASN A 148 2.55 1.57 0.04
N LEU A 149 3.63 1.88 -0.69
CA LEU A 149 4.68 0.92 -1.01
C LEU A 149 5.36 0.40 0.26
N PHE A 150 5.76 1.29 1.18
CA PHE A 150 6.38 0.87 2.43
C PHE A 150 5.44 -0.01 3.28
N LEU A 151 4.15 0.31 3.33
CA LEU A 151 3.15 -0.47 4.06
C LEU A 151 2.95 -1.85 3.42
N ALA A 152 2.88 -1.91 2.10
CA ALA A 152 2.80 -3.18 1.37
C ALA A 152 4.04 -4.05 1.64
N PHE A 153 5.24 -3.46 1.61
CA PHE A 153 6.46 -4.20 1.91
C PHE A 153 6.54 -4.63 3.38
N LEU A 154 6.05 -3.83 4.32
CA LEU A 154 5.96 -4.23 5.72
C LEU A 154 5.00 -5.42 5.88
N THR A 155 3.85 -5.38 5.20
CA THR A 155 2.88 -6.48 5.16
C THR A 155 3.50 -7.75 4.57
N ALA A 156 4.24 -7.61 3.47
CA ALA A 156 4.96 -8.72 2.83
C ALA A 156 6.00 -9.35 3.77
N GLY A 157 6.75 -8.53 4.49
CA GLY A 157 7.71 -8.98 5.49
C GLY A 157 7.05 -9.77 6.63
N LEU A 158 5.94 -9.26 7.18
CA LEU A 158 5.15 -9.97 8.19
C LEU A 158 4.58 -11.29 7.64
N ALA A 159 4.08 -11.30 6.40
CA ALA A 159 3.56 -12.52 5.76
C ALA A 159 4.66 -13.59 5.62
N LEU A 160 5.88 -13.18 5.28
CA LEU A 160 7.04 -14.08 5.20
C LEU A 160 7.48 -14.62 6.57
N LEU A 161 7.46 -13.77 7.61
CA LEU A 161 7.83 -14.16 8.97
C LEU A 161 6.89 -15.21 9.54
N PHE A 162 5.58 -14.99 9.42
CA PHE A 162 4.56 -15.82 10.06
C PHE A 162 3.99 -16.92 9.14
N GLN A 163 4.35 -16.93 7.85
CA GLN A 163 3.81 -17.85 6.83
C GLN A 163 2.28 -17.92 6.81
N SER A 164 1.65 -16.80 7.11
CA SER A 164 0.22 -16.70 7.26
C SER A 164 -0.25 -15.37 6.71
N TRP A 165 -1.41 -15.38 6.07
CA TRP A 165 -2.08 -14.18 5.61
C TRP A 165 -2.91 -13.51 6.70
N VAL A 166 -3.27 -14.28 7.74
CA VAL A 166 -4.10 -13.82 8.85
C VAL A 166 -3.32 -12.84 9.71
N VAL A 167 -2.06 -13.16 10.05
CA VAL A 167 -1.27 -12.32 10.98
C VAL A 167 -1.05 -10.90 10.44
N PRO A 168 -0.60 -10.68 9.19
CA PRO A 168 -0.43 -9.32 8.67
C PRO A 168 -1.74 -8.54 8.62
N VAL A 169 -2.84 -9.19 8.23
CA VAL A 169 -4.15 -8.54 8.14
C VAL A 169 -4.68 -8.21 9.54
N SER A 170 -4.67 -9.17 10.48
CA SER A 170 -5.17 -8.96 11.84
C SER A 170 -4.41 -7.89 12.64
N VAL A 171 -3.14 -7.65 12.32
CA VAL A 171 -2.35 -6.60 12.99
C VAL A 171 -2.50 -5.26 12.30
N LEU A 172 -2.30 -5.20 10.98
CA LEU A 172 -2.25 -3.93 10.25
C LEU A 172 -3.63 -3.39 9.91
N PHE A 173 -4.62 -4.23 9.63
CA PHE A 173 -5.96 -3.77 9.25
C PHE A 173 -6.66 -2.98 10.37
N PRO A 174 -6.69 -3.46 11.64
CA PRO A 174 -7.25 -2.66 12.73
C PRO A 174 -6.45 -1.39 12.99
N LEU A 175 -5.13 -1.45 12.82
CA LEU A 175 -4.24 -0.30 12.97
C LEU A 175 -4.69 0.85 12.05
N LEU A 176 -4.88 0.54 10.76
CA LEU A 176 -5.24 1.50 9.70
C LEU A 176 -6.65 2.08 9.82
N ILE A 177 -7.61 1.32 10.35
CA ILE A 177 -9.02 1.78 10.42
C ILE A 177 -9.28 2.72 11.61
N GLY A 178 -8.37 2.76 12.58
CA GLY A 178 -8.48 3.72 13.68
C GLY A 178 -8.01 3.24 15.04
N LEU A 179 -7.53 1.99 15.17
CA LEU A 179 -6.88 1.55 16.41
C LEU A 179 -5.67 2.43 16.71
N SER A 180 -4.93 2.83 15.67
CA SER A 180 -3.81 3.75 15.79
C SER A 180 -4.25 5.08 16.41
N ARG A 181 -5.29 5.72 15.85
CA ARG A 181 -5.88 6.97 16.35
C ARG A 181 -6.36 6.85 17.80
N LEU A 182 -7.03 5.75 18.15
CA LEU A 182 -7.43 5.48 19.53
C LEU A 182 -6.21 5.39 20.46
N LEU A 183 -5.18 4.63 20.09
CA LEU A 183 -3.95 4.51 20.87
C LEU A 183 -3.25 5.86 21.07
N ALA A 184 -3.27 6.74 20.06
CA ALA A 184 -2.70 8.09 20.17
C ALA A 184 -3.41 8.98 21.19
N THR A 185 -4.67 8.72 21.51
CA THR A 185 -5.37 9.45 22.59
C THR A 185 -4.93 9.02 23.98
N PHE A 186 -4.38 7.80 24.13
CA PHE A 186 -3.97 7.25 25.42
C PHE A 186 -2.45 7.24 25.64
N ILE A 187 -1.65 7.12 24.57
CA ILE A 187 -0.19 6.90 24.62
C ILE A 187 0.50 7.88 23.67
N LYS A 188 1.46 8.67 24.17
CA LYS A 188 2.18 9.69 23.37
C LYS A 188 3.10 9.07 22.31
N GLU A 189 3.57 7.86 22.57
CA GLU A 189 4.47 7.05 21.76
C GLU A 189 3.76 6.37 20.57
N ALA A 190 2.43 6.32 20.57
CA ALA A 190 1.65 5.78 19.45
C ALA A 190 1.84 6.60 18.15
N LYS A 191 2.36 7.83 18.25
CA LYS A 191 2.77 8.66 17.10
C LYS A 191 3.80 7.98 16.19
N TYR A 192 4.59 7.02 16.70
CA TYR A 192 5.59 6.28 15.92
C TYR A 192 5.02 5.03 15.23
N LEU A 193 3.71 4.83 15.24
CA LEU A 193 3.08 3.76 14.48
C LEU A 193 3.17 4.06 12.97
N PRO A 194 3.43 3.04 12.12
CA PRO A 194 3.71 3.21 10.70
C PRO A 194 2.55 3.79 9.88
N ASP A 195 1.34 3.81 10.45
CA ASP A 195 0.12 4.40 9.87
C ASP A 195 -0.07 5.87 10.31
N LEU A 196 -0.08 6.13 11.63
CA LEU A 196 -0.21 7.50 12.15
C LEU A 196 0.91 8.43 11.69
N ALA A 197 2.12 7.89 11.57
CA ALA A 197 3.28 8.65 11.12
C ALA A 197 3.11 9.21 9.70
N THR A 198 2.26 8.59 8.87
CA THR A 198 2.03 9.02 7.48
C THR A 198 0.68 9.66 7.24
N LEU A 199 -0.23 9.67 8.23
CA LEU A 199 -1.51 10.39 8.15
C LEU A 199 -1.35 11.85 7.74
N ASN A 200 -0.33 12.53 8.29
CA ASN A 200 -0.02 13.92 7.94
C ASN A 200 0.27 14.15 6.45
N LEU A 201 0.64 13.10 5.69
CA LEU A 201 0.88 13.20 4.24
C LEU A 201 -0.42 13.23 3.43
N PHE A 202 -1.55 12.84 4.03
CA PHE A 202 -2.85 12.74 3.37
C PHE A 202 -3.81 13.88 3.77
N GLU A 203 -3.45 14.70 4.76
CA GLU A 203 -4.17 15.91 5.14
C GLU A 203 -3.52 17.12 4.45
N TYR A 204 -4.29 17.82 3.61
CA TYR A 204 -3.87 19.10 3.04
C TYR A 204 -4.41 20.25 3.90
N GLU A 205 -3.60 20.76 4.81
CA GLU A 205 -3.87 22.04 5.48
C GLU A 205 -2.61 22.92 5.50
N GLU A 206 -2.82 24.21 5.21
CA GLU A 206 -1.83 25.30 5.17
C GLU A 206 -1.13 25.57 6.53
N LEU A 207 -1.19 24.65 7.50
CA LEU A 207 -0.64 24.77 8.86
C LEU A 207 0.56 23.87 9.16
N GLN A 208 0.95 22.94 8.28
CA GLN A 208 2.23 22.22 8.44
C GLN A 208 3.32 22.90 7.63
N HIS A 209 3.93 23.92 8.24
CA HIS A 209 5.29 24.31 7.91
C HIS A 209 6.16 23.05 8.02
N SER A 210 6.83 22.69 6.92
CA SER A 210 7.58 21.45 6.67
C SER A 210 6.73 20.17 6.52
N ILE A 211 6.75 19.63 5.30
CA ILE A 211 6.51 18.21 5.01
C ILE A 211 7.32 17.41 6.02
N ASP A 212 6.64 16.79 6.98
CA ASP A 212 7.29 16.12 8.10
C ASP A 212 7.84 14.76 7.62
N LEU A 213 8.98 14.83 6.91
CA LEU A 213 9.77 13.69 6.42
C LEU A 213 10.09 12.67 7.51
N SER A 214 9.96 13.07 8.79
CA SER A 214 10.09 12.21 9.95
C SER A 214 9.14 11.00 9.88
N GLY A 215 7.92 11.19 9.37
CA GLY A 215 6.91 10.15 9.25
C GLY A 215 7.30 8.99 8.33
N LEU A 216 7.79 9.33 7.13
CA LEU A 216 8.33 8.34 6.18
C LEU A 216 9.58 7.65 6.71
N GLY A 217 10.41 8.39 7.46
CA GLY A 217 11.60 7.83 8.11
C GLY A 217 11.27 6.73 9.11
N ILE A 218 10.22 6.92 9.92
CA ILE A 218 9.73 5.91 10.88
C ILE A 218 9.21 4.67 10.15
N GLN A 219 8.47 4.86 9.05
CA GLN A 219 7.97 3.75 8.26
C GLN A 219 9.10 2.95 7.58
N LEU A 220 10.15 3.64 7.10
CA LEU A 220 11.37 3.02 6.59
C LEU A 220 12.11 2.23 7.66
N PHE A 221 12.19 2.75 8.88
CA PHE A 221 12.83 2.06 10.00
C PHE A 221 12.13 0.74 10.34
N TRP A 222 10.79 0.77 10.45
CA TRP A 222 9.99 -0.43 10.63
C TRP A 222 10.16 -1.43 9.48
N LEU A 223 10.16 -0.93 8.24
CA LEU A 223 10.40 -1.75 7.06
C LEU A 223 11.76 -2.44 7.14
N ALA A 224 12.83 -1.71 7.49
CA ALA A 224 14.18 -2.27 7.62
C ALA A 224 14.27 -3.36 8.70
N LEU A 225 13.64 -3.16 9.86
CA LEU A 225 13.61 -4.15 10.94
C LEU A 225 12.87 -5.42 10.54
N VAL A 226 11.68 -5.29 9.96
CA VAL A 226 10.87 -6.44 9.56
C VAL A 226 11.54 -7.19 8.40
N TRP A 227 12.09 -6.48 7.41
CA TRP A 227 12.75 -7.10 6.26
C TRP A 227 14.06 -7.77 6.60
N SER A 228 14.91 -7.17 7.45
CA SER A 228 16.14 -7.81 7.90
C SER A 228 15.85 -9.14 8.60
N SER A 229 14.84 -9.15 9.47
CA SER A 229 14.34 -10.35 10.14
C SER A 229 13.78 -11.39 9.16
N ALA A 230 12.96 -10.95 8.20
CA ALA A 230 12.34 -11.82 7.20
C ALA A 230 13.38 -12.47 6.27
N ILE A 231 14.37 -11.70 5.80
CA ILE A 231 15.46 -12.20 4.96
C ILE A 231 16.32 -13.20 5.73
N PHE A 232 16.69 -12.88 6.97
CA PHE A 232 17.51 -13.76 7.80
C PHE A 232 16.82 -15.12 8.02
N LEU A 233 15.54 -15.11 8.39
CA LEU A 233 14.77 -16.33 8.60
C LEU A 233 14.51 -17.10 7.29
N SER A 234 14.24 -16.41 6.19
CA SER A 234 14.03 -17.07 4.89
C SER A 234 15.30 -17.76 4.36
N LEU A 235 16.47 -17.20 4.67
CA LEU A 235 17.75 -17.78 4.27
C LEU A 235 18.17 -18.96 5.17
N LYS A 236 17.92 -18.88 6.48
CA LYS A 236 18.32 -19.93 7.44
C LYS A 236 17.29 -21.04 7.65
N ARG A 237 16.04 -20.87 7.23
CA ARG A 237 15.02 -21.91 7.44
C ARG A 237 15.23 -23.13 6.56
N ASP A 238 15.21 -24.29 7.19
CA ASP A 238 15.02 -25.56 6.49
C ASP A 238 13.58 -25.70 6.05
N VAL A 239 13.42 -26.02 4.77
CA VAL A 239 12.13 -26.22 4.12
C VAL A 239 11.72 -27.67 4.41
N ARG A 240 11.20 -27.93 5.61
CA ARG A 240 10.56 -29.21 5.92
C ARG A 240 9.22 -29.32 5.24
#